data_AF-A0A820ZI00-F1
#
_entry.id   AF-A0A820ZI00-F1
#
_cell.length_a   1.000
_cell.length_b   1.000
_cell.length_c   1.000
_cell.angle_alpha   90.00
_cell.angle_beta   90.00
_cell.angle_gamma   90.00
#
_symmetry.space_group_name_H-M   'P 1'
#
loop_
_entity.id
_entity.type
_entity.pdbx_description
1 polymer ?
#
loop_
_entity_poly.entity_id
_entity_poly.type
_entity_poly.pdbx_seq_one_letter_code
_entity_poly.pdbx_strand_id
1 'polypeptide(L)'
;MYSAKIDLIKNKAGGLVLIQLSNNNIELSDSLEDETGNKIQRGYFIYSDEKDQTLWRCQFAPPKSGKYNIIIFAEEKMLQIKPLNGVLQNGSTVHFRCRIPSAQEVNITVDDN
;
A
#
# COMPACT_ATOMS: atom_id res chain seq x y z
N MET A 1 -5.70 -6.71 -12.98
CA MET A 1 -5.11 -7.52 -11.90
C MET A 1 -3.71 -7.90 -12.34
N TYR A 2 -2.67 -7.35 -11.72
CA TYR A 2 -1.29 -7.72 -12.02
C TYR A 2 -0.88 -8.79 -11.03
N SER A 3 -0.53 -10.00 -11.50
CA SER A 3 0.04 -11.06 -10.67
C SER A 3 1.53 -11.19 -11.00
N ALA A 4 2.38 -10.93 -10.01
CA ALA A 4 3.81 -11.18 -10.12
C ALA A 4 4.12 -12.53 -9.48
N LYS A 5 4.73 -13.44 -10.23
CA LYS A 5 5.29 -14.67 -9.70
C LYS A 5 6.77 -14.44 -9.45
N ILE A 6 7.18 -14.42 -8.19
CA ILE A 6 8.58 -14.28 -7.80
C ILE A 6 9.12 -15.64 -7.36
N ASP A 7 10.16 -16.11 -8.05
CA ASP A 7 10.93 -17.27 -7.62
C ASP A 7 11.99 -16.82 -6.61
N LEU A 8 11.97 -17.42 -5.41
CA LEU A 8 12.98 -17.15 -4.39
C LEU A 8 14.36 -17.60 -4.90
N ILE A 9 15.36 -16.71 -4.82
CA ILE A 9 16.73 -17.00 -5.25
C ILE A 9 17.31 -18.08 -4.32
N LYS A 10 17.79 -19.20 -4.90
CA LYS A 10 18.49 -20.27 -4.17
C LYS A 10 19.61 -19.68 -3.29
N ASN A 11 19.71 -20.16 -2.05
CA ASN A 11 20.71 -19.79 -1.03
C ASN A 11 20.55 -18.41 -0.37
N LYS A 12 19.39 -17.76 -0.49
CA LYS A 12 19.01 -16.65 0.41
C LYS A 12 17.87 -17.08 1.31
N ALA A 13 17.90 -16.66 2.58
CA ALA A 13 16.84 -16.91 3.56
C ALA A 13 15.51 -16.21 3.22
N GLY A 14 15.48 -15.41 2.14
CA GLY A 14 14.30 -14.68 1.70
C GLY A 14 14.43 -14.14 0.27
N GLY A 15 13.33 -13.59 -0.24
CA GLY A 15 13.21 -12.93 -1.53
C GLY A 15 13.06 -11.42 -1.38
N LEU A 16 13.56 -10.69 -2.37
CA LEU A 16 13.35 -9.25 -2.52
C LEU A 16 12.62 -9.00 -3.83
N VAL A 17 11.52 -8.26 -3.76
CA VAL A 17 10.77 -7.76 -4.90
C VAL A 17 10.93 -6.24 -4.93
N LEU A 18 11.29 -5.71 -6.09
CA LEU A 18 11.33 -4.27 -6.34
C LEU A 18 10.15 -3.92 -7.24
N ILE A 19 9.31 -3.00 -6.79
CA ILE A 19 8.16 -2.52 -7.54
C ILE A 19 8.33 -1.03 -7.79
N GLN A 20 8.35 -0.65 -9.06
CA GLN A 20 8.40 0.74 -9.48
C GLN A 20 7.00 1.18 -9.92
N LEU A 21 6.43 2.15 -9.22
CA LEU A 21 5.13 2.73 -9.52
C LEU A 21 5.30 3.96 -10.42
N SER A 22 4.22 4.31 -11.14
CA SER A 22 4.19 5.50 -11.99
C SER A 22 3.96 6.80 -11.21
N ASN A 23 3.48 6.72 -9.96
CA ASN A 23 3.29 7.83 -9.04
C ASN A 23 3.41 7.37 -7.58
N ASN A 24 3.41 8.32 -6.64
CA ASN A 24 3.55 8.08 -5.19
C ASN A 24 2.22 8.17 -4.41
N ASN A 25 1.10 8.25 -5.12
CA ASN A 25 -0.25 8.26 -4.53
C ASN A 25 -0.78 6.85 -4.26
N ILE A 26 0.05 5.82 -4.42
CA ILE A 26 -0.30 4.43 -4.16
C ILE A 26 0.42 3.96 -2.91
N GLU A 27 -0.29 3.26 -2.05
CA GLU A 27 0.24 2.52 -0.91
C GLU A 27 0.18 1.02 -1.24
N LEU A 28 1.29 0.32 -0.99
CA LEU A 28 1.34 -1.13 -1.14
C LEU A 28 1.21 -1.82 0.21
N SER A 29 0.48 -2.91 0.23
CA SER A 29 0.44 -3.87 1.34
C SER A 29 0.62 -5.29 0.82
N ASP A 30 0.96 -6.22 1.70
CA ASP A 30 1.29 -7.58 1.32
C ASP A 30 0.71 -8.66 2.25
N SER A 31 0.64 -9.86 1.68
CA SER A 31 0.33 -11.12 2.37
C SER A 31 1.32 -12.17 1.90
N LEU A 32 1.87 -12.94 2.84
CA LEU A 32 2.62 -14.15 2.56
C LEU A 32 1.76 -15.33 3.02
N GLU A 33 1.48 -16.26 2.13
CA GLU A 33 0.64 -17.43 2.38
C GLU A 33 1.38 -18.72 2.01
N ASP A 34 1.09 -19.81 2.72
CA ASP A 34 1.54 -21.13 2.31
C ASP A 34 0.70 -21.69 1.14
N GLU A 35 1.04 -22.89 0.65
CA GLU A 35 0.30 -23.54 -0.44
C GLU A 35 -1.16 -23.87 -0.09
N THR A 36 -1.50 -23.88 1.20
CA THR A 36 -2.87 -24.12 1.68
C THR A 36 -3.66 -22.83 1.93
N GLY A 37 -3.05 -21.67 1.66
CA GLY A 37 -3.67 -20.35 1.85
C GLY A 37 -3.60 -19.83 3.28
N ASN A 38 -2.84 -20.47 4.18
CA ASN A 38 -2.67 -19.95 5.53
C ASN A 38 -1.71 -18.76 5.52
N LYS A 39 -2.14 -17.66 6.12
CA LYS A 39 -1.31 -16.46 6.25
C LYS A 39 -0.16 -16.68 7.21
N ILE A 40 1.04 -16.29 6.78
CA ILE A 40 2.28 -16.34 7.54
C ILE A 40 2.55 -14.96 8.13
N GLN A 41 2.45 -14.86 9.45
CA GLN A 41 2.75 -13.61 10.14
C GLN A 41 4.26 -13.35 10.21
N ARG A 42 4.65 -12.07 10.13
CA ARG A 42 6.03 -11.59 10.33
C ARG A 42 7.07 -12.19 9.37
N GLY A 43 6.64 -12.83 8.30
CA GLY A 43 7.51 -13.35 7.24
C GLY A 43 7.71 -12.38 6.09
N TYR A 44 7.29 -11.12 6.25
CA TYR A 44 7.31 -10.14 5.18
C TYR A 44 7.50 -8.72 5.71
N PHE A 45 8.05 -7.84 4.88
CA PHE A 45 8.27 -6.43 5.19
C PHE A 45 8.23 -5.60 3.90
N ILE A 46 7.30 -4.65 3.82
CA ILE A 46 7.09 -3.78 2.66
C ILE A 46 7.24 -2.32 3.07
N TYR A 47 7.98 -1.55 2.27
CA TYR A 47 8.17 -0.11 2.48
C TYR A 47 8.56 0.58 1.18
N SER A 48 8.22 1.86 1.03
CA SER A 48 8.72 2.71 -0.04
C SER A 48 10.12 3.21 0.29
N ASP A 49 10.96 3.42 -0.72
CA ASP A 49 12.26 4.06 -0.56
C ASP A 49 12.08 5.49 -0.04
N GLU A 50 12.91 5.89 0.93
CA GLU A 50 12.81 7.21 1.57
C GLU A 50 13.09 8.36 0.59
N LYS A 51 13.96 8.11 -0.40
CA LYS A 51 14.35 9.12 -1.40
C LYS A 51 13.44 9.07 -2.61
N ASP A 52 12.95 7.87 -2.95
CA ASP A 52 12.05 7.66 -4.08
C ASP A 52 10.73 7.01 -3.64
N GLN A 53 9.74 7.89 -3.44
CA GLN A 53 8.30 7.64 -3.23
C GLN A 53 7.70 6.50 -4.08
N THR A 54 8.26 6.33 -5.27
CA THR A 54 7.71 5.47 -6.32
C THR A 54 8.37 4.11 -6.38
N LEU A 55 9.50 3.91 -5.68
CA LEU A 55 10.19 2.64 -5.58
C LEU A 55 9.83 1.93 -4.28
N TRP A 56 9.27 0.73 -4.38
CA TRP A 56 8.90 -0.10 -3.23
C TRP A 56 9.79 -1.33 -3.11
N ARG A 57 10.14 -1.65 -1.87
CA ARG A 57 10.95 -2.81 -1.50
C ARG A 57 10.08 -3.76 -0.67
N CYS A 58 9.79 -4.92 -1.23
CA CYS A 58 9.01 -5.96 -0.57
C CYS A 58 9.94 -7.15 -0.26
N GLN A 59 10.20 -7.40 1.01
CA GLN A 59 11.06 -8.47 1.50
C GLN A 59 10.21 -9.60 2.06
N PHE A 60 10.54 -10.83 1.70
CA PHE A 60 9.81 -12.02 2.13
C PHE A 60 10.80 -13.05 2.69
N ALA A 61 10.63 -13.45 3.94
CA ALA A 61 11.47 -14.42 4.64
C ALA A 61 10.58 -15.54 5.21
N PRO A 62 10.18 -16.52 4.38
CA PRO A 62 9.40 -17.65 4.86
C PRO A 62 10.20 -18.46 5.91
N PRO A 63 9.53 -19.03 6.93
CA PRO A 63 10.20 -19.66 8.07
C PRO A 63 10.89 -21.00 7.74
N LYS A 64 10.51 -21.63 6.63
CA LYS A 64 11.07 -22.90 6.14
C LYS A 64 11.14 -22.88 4.61
N SER A 65 11.94 -23.77 4.06
CA SER A 65 11.94 -24.00 2.62
C SER A 65 10.59 -24.58 2.18
N GLY A 66 10.07 -24.09 1.06
CA GLY A 66 8.77 -24.49 0.55
C GLY A 66 8.30 -23.58 -0.57
N LYS A 67 7.09 -23.83 -1.05
CA LYS A 67 6.37 -22.95 -1.96
C LYS A 67 5.45 -22.05 -1.17
N TYR A 68 5.36 -20.80 -1.58
CA TYR A 68 4.59 -19.76 -0.92
C TYR A 68 3.93 -18.87 -1.97
N ASN A 69 2.78 -18.32 -1.60
CA ASN A 69 2.09 -17.31 -2.38
C ASN A 69 2.41 -15.94 -1.77
N ILE A 70 2.91 -15.03 -2.61
CA ILE A 70 3.10 -13.62 -2.27
C ILE A 70 1.98 -12.86 -2.96
N ILE A 71 1.17 -12.14 -2.18
CA ILE A 71 0.10 -11.30 -2.68
C ILE A 71 0.45 -9.87 -2.32
N ILE A 72 0.48 -8.99 -3.31
CA ILE A 72 0.75 -7.56 -3.13
C ILE A 72 -0.51 -6.83 -3.57
N PHE A 73 -1.08 -6.06 -2.65
CA PHE A 73 -2.21 -5.19 -2.89
C PHE A 73 -1.70 -3.77 -3.11
N ALA A 74 -2.40 -3.03 -3.97
CA ALA A 74 -2.13 -1.62 -4.23
C ALA A 74 -3.43 -0.85 -4.02
N GLU A 75 -3.36 0.19 -3.21
CA GLU A 75 -4.49 1.08 -2.90
C GLU A 75 -4.07 2.53 -3.13
N GLU A 76 -4.96 3.36 -3.67
CA GLU A 76 -4.71 4.79 -3.75
C GLU A 76 -4.83 5.43 -2.36
N LYS A 77 -3.83 6.25 -1.99
CA LYS A 77 -3.85 7.01 -0.74
C LYS A 77 -5.01 7.98 -0.74
N MET A 78 -5.99 7.75 0.13
CA MET A 78 -7.05 8.71 0.37
C MET A 78 -6.50 9.94 1.12
N LEU A 79 -6.69 11.13 0.55
CA LEU A 79 -6.33 12.38 1.19
C LEU A 79 -7.37 12.74 2.26
N GLN A 80 -7.07 12.48 3.53
CA GLN A 80 -7.92 12.95 4.64
C GLN A 80 -7.59 14.42 4.98
N ILE A 81 -8.51 15.33 4.67
CA ILE A 81 -8.41 16.74 5.06
C ILE A 81 -9.12 16.92 6.40
N LYS A 82 -8.38 17.19 7.46
CA LYS A 82 -8.96 17.60 8.76
C LYS A 82 -9.11 19.12 8.81
N PRO A 83 -10.23 19.66 9.31
CA PRO A 83 -10.36 21.10 9.52
C PRO A 83 -9.32 21.58 10.53
N LEU A 84 -8.64 22.69 10.20
CA LEU A 84 -7.48 23.21 10.94
C LEU A 84 -7.75 23.46 12.44
N ASN A 85 -9.01 23.66 12.83
CA ASN A 85 -9.42 24.05 14.18
C ASN A 85 -10.35 23.04 14.89
N GLY A 86 -10.37 21.77 14.46
CA GLY A 86 -10.82 20.64 15.29
C GLY A 86 -12.32 20.53 15.61
N VAL A 87 -13.13 21.59 15.52
CA VAL A 87 -14.59 21.54 15.72
C VAL A 87 -15.28 22.53 14.78
N LEU A 88 -16.21 22.03 13.95
CA LEU A 88 -17.09 22.86 13.12
C LEU A 88 -18.38 23.12 13.92
N GLN A 89 -18.76 24.39 14.07
CA GLN A 89 -20.03 24.72 14.72
C GLN A 89 -21.19 24.43 13.75
N ASN A 90 -22.33 23.97 14.28
CA ASN A 90 -23.53 23.73 13.49
C ASN A 90 -23.92 25.00 12.70
N GLY A 91 -24.17 24.85 11.40
CA GLY A 91 -24.47 25.95 10.47
C GLY A 91 -23.24 26.66 9.88
N SER A 92 -22.01 26.26 10.24
CA SER A 92 -20.80 26.82 9.64
C SER A 92 -20.62 26.37 8.18
N THR A 93 -20.22 27.29 7.31
CA THR A 93 -19.80 26.95 5.93
C THR A 93 -18.29 26.73 5.90
N VAL A 94 -17.85 25.56 5.42
CA VAL A 94 -16.44 25.23 5.24
C VAL A 94 -16.08 25.29 3.76
N HIS A 95 -15.15 26.18 3.43
CA HIS A 95 -14.53 26.20 2.10
C HIS A 95 -13.28 25.34 2.12
N PHE A 96 -13.33 24.16 1.49
CA PHE A 96 -12.13 23.39 1.18
C PHE A 96 -11.75 23.58 -0.29
N ARG A 97 -10.45 23.78 -0.53
CA ARG A 97 -9.87 23.86 -1.87
C ARG A 97 -8.92 22.69 -2.03
N CYS A 98 -9.36 21.65 -2.73
CA CYS A 98 -8.53 20.52 -3.06
C CYS A 98 -8.01 20.66 -4.50
N ARG A 99 -6.72 20.43 -4.71
CA ARG A 99 -6.12 20.30 -6.04
C ARG A 99 -5.47 18.93 -6.12
N ILE A 100 -6.06 18.03 -6.90
CA ILE A 100 -5.54 16.68 -7.11
C ILE A 100 -4.95 16.64 -8.53
N PRO A 101 -3.62 16.68 -8.68
CA PRO A 101 -2.99 16.58 -9.99
C PRO A 101 -3.32 15.22 -10.63
N SER A 102 -3.69 15.22 -11.91
CA SER A 102 -3.90 14.01 -12.72
C SER A 102 -5.10 13.13 -12.35
N ALA A 103 -6.02 13.59 -11.49
CA ALA A 103 -7.27 12.86 -11.24
C ALA A 103 -8.19 12.93 -12.46
N GLN A 104 -8.64 11.77 -12.95
CA GLN A 104 -9.70 11.68 -13.96
C GLN A 104 -11.09 11.77 -13.34
N GLU A 105 -11.22 11.29 -12.09
CA GLU A 105 -12.46 11.31 -11.33
C GLU A 105 -12.13 11.56 -9.86
N VAL A 106 -12.99 12.31 -9.17
CA VAL A 106 -12.84 12.62 -7.74
C VAL A 106 -14.17 12.38 -7.05
N ASN A 107 -14.20 11.40 -6.15
CA ASN A 107 -15.34 11.16 -5.26
C ASN A 107 -15.09 11.88 -3.93
N ILE A 108 -16.01 12.79 -3.57
CA ILE A 108 -15.96 13.52 -2.31
C ILE A 108 -17.12 13.01 -1.46
N THR A 109 -16.81 12.45 -0.30
CA THR A 109 -17.80 12.02 0.69
C THR A 109 -17.62 12.86 1.94
N VAL A 110 -18.73 13.39 2.45
CA VAL A 110 -18.79 14.06 3.76
C VAL A 110 -19.42 13.04 4.70
N ASP A 111 -18.69 12.64 5.73
CA ASP A 111 -19.15 11.71 6.74
C ASP A 111 -19.60 12.50 7.97
N ASP A 112 -20.85 12.29 8.38
CA ASP A 112 -21.54 12.91 9.49
C ASP A 112 -21.62 11.94 10.69
N ASN A 113 -20.45 11.56 11.23
CA ASN A 113 -20.38 10.83 12.50
C ASN A 113 -20.97 11.64 13.68
#